data_AF-A0A6G0F2Z0-F1
#
_entry.id   AF-A0A6G0F2Z0-F1
#
_cell.length_a   1.000
_cell.length_b   1.000
_cell.length_c   1.000
_cell.angle_alpha   90.00
_cell.angle_beta   90.00
_cell.angle_gamma   90.00
#
_symmetry.space_group_name_H-M   'P 1'
#
loop_
_entity.id
_entity.type
_entity.pdbx_description
1 polymer ?
#
loop_
_entity_poly.entity_id
_entity_poly.type
_entity_poly.pdbx_seq_one_letter_code
_entity_poly.pdbx_strand_id
1 'polypeptide(L)'
;MHVLVLGVTGYLGTHVAGELRTLPGARVLVAGRSLAADVTVDLATARPRDLAAALAEVAPDAVVNCAGATGGDAVTLAEVNARGPAVLCAALREAAPGHAWSIWALPPSTAPPDPACASRSRRPPGPPARTARPSWRARSR
;
A
#
# COMPACT_ATOMS: atom_id res chain seq x y z
N MET A 1 22.33 6.21 0.02
CA MET A 1 20.86 6.34 -0.04
C MET A 1 20.24 5.47 1.04
N HIS A 2 19.46 6.04 1.94
CA HIS A 2 18.73 5.34 2.99
C HIS A 2 17.29 5.06 2.52
N VAL A 3 16.92 3.78 2.46
CA VAL A 3 15.57 3.36 2.06
C VAL A 3 14.89 2.69 3.23
N LEU A 4 13.76 3.24 3.68
CA LEU A 4 12.93 2.63 4.71
C LEU A 4 11.89 1.71 4.06
N VAL A 5 11.90 0.42 4.41
CA VAL A 5 10.96 -0.57 3.88
C VAL A 5 9.98 -0.99 4.98
N LEU A 6 8.68 -0.74 4.78
CA LEU A 6 7.62 -1.20 5.68
C LEU A 6 7.12 -2.58 5.27
N GLY A 7 6.91 -3.47 6.24
CA GLY A 7 6.37 -4.80 5.97
C GLY A 7 7.41 -5.79 5.41
N VAL A 8 8.68 -5.62 5.78
CA VAL A 8 9.81 -6.46 5.33
C VAL A 8 9.60 -7.96 5.56
N THR A 9 8.84 -8.34 6.59
CA THR A 9 8.58 -9.74 6.95
C THR A 9 7.50 -10.39 6.08
N GLY A 10 6.80 -9.63 5.24
CA GLY A 10 5.86 -10.16 4.25
C GLY A 10 6.55 -10.59 2.97
N TYR A 11 5.87 -11.37 2.14
CA TYR A 11 6.41 -11.90 0.88
C TYR A 11 7.05 -10.82 0.01
N LEU A 12 6.31 -9.76 -0.33
CA LEU A 12 6.82 -8.67 -1.15
C LEU A 12 7.97 -7.94 -0.47
N GLY A 13 7.82 -7.63 0.82
CA GLY A 13 8.81 -6.87 1.58
C GLY A 13 10.16 -7.59 1.67
N THR A 14 10.17 -8.92 1.81
CA THR A 14 11.41 -9.71 1.85
C THR A 14 12.15 -9.64 0.51
N HIS A 15 11.43 -9.80 -0.61
CA HIS A 15 12.04 -9.72 -1.94
C HIS A 15 12.54 -8.31 -2.25
N VAL A 16 11.72 -7.28 -2.01
CA VAL A 16 12.09 -5.87 -2.21
C VAL A 16 13.33 -5.49 -1.40
N ALA A 17 13.36 -5.86 -0.11
CA ALA A 17 14.51 -5.56 0.72
C ALA A 17 15.75 -6.40 0.35
N GLY A 18 15.57 -7.60 -0.21
CA GLY A 18 16.65 -8.39 -0.78
C GLY A 18 17.30 -7.66 -1.96
N GLU A 19 16.49 -7.29 -2.95
CA GLU A 19 16.94 -6.58 -4.16
C GLU A 19 17.58 -5.22 -3.82
N LEU A 20 16.95 -4.42 -2.95
CA LEU A 20 17.50 -3.11 -2.54
C LEU A 20 18.87 -3.23 -1.87
N ARG A 21 19.14 -4.31 -1.13
CA ARG A 21 20.47 -4.53 -0.50
C ARG A 21 21.57 -4.88 -1.50
N THR A 22 21.21 -5.28 -2.72
CA THR A 22 22.20 -5.50 -3.79
C THR A 22 22.65 -4.20 -4.45
N LEU A 23 21.92 -3.11 -4.26
CA LEU A 23 22.23 -1.82 -4.87
C LEU A 23 23.44 -1.16 -4.18
N PRO A 24 24.49 -0.79 -4.93
CA PRO A 24 25.65 -0.11 -4.38
C PRO A 24 25.26 1.20 -3.67
N GLY A 25 25.72 1.36 -2.42
CA GLY A 25 25.47 2.58 -1.63
C GLY A 25 24.04 2.71 -1.07
N ALA A 26 23.19 1.69 -1.23
CA ALA A 26 21.89 1.63 -0.58
C ALA A 26 22.01 1.04 0.84
N ARG A 27 21.50 1.77 1.83
CA ARG A 27 21.28 1.27 3.19
C ARG A 27 19.79 1.04 3.38
N VAL A 28 19.41 -0.21 3.60
CA VAL A 28 18.01 -0.59 3.84
C VAL A 28 17.74 -0.56 5.34
N LEU A 29 16.78 0.28 5.73
CA LEU A 29 16.20 0.34 7.05
C LEU A 29 14.83 -0.35 7.02
N VAL A 30 14.41 -0.96 8.11
CA VAL A 30 13.16 -1.69 8.18
C VAL A 30 12.19 -1.07 9.19
N ALA A 31 10.92 -0.99 8.80
CA ALA A 31 9.85 -0.59 9.71
C ALA A 31 8.75 -1.65 9.78
N GLY A 32 8.19 -1.83 10.96
CA GLY A 32 7.05 -2.74 11.16
C GLY A 32 6.79 -3.03 12.63
N ARG A 33 5.96 -4.04 12.88
CA ARG A 33 5.47 -4.38 14.24
C ARG A 33 6.51 -5.07 15.12
N SER A 34 7.64 -5.50 14.55
CA SER A 34 8.71 -6.16 15.30
C SER A 34 9.50 -5.15 16.11
N LEU A 35 9.82 -5.47 17.36
CA LEU A 35 10.72 -4.67 18.20
C LEU A 35 12.16 -4.65 17.69
N ALA A 36 12.51 -5.59 16.80
CA ALA A 36 13.83 -5.62 16.15
C ALA A 36 13.89 -4.71 14.90
N ALA A 37 12.81 -4.00 14.56
CA ALA A 37 12.80 -3.07 13.44
C ALA A 37 13.50 -1.75 13.80
N ASP A 38 14.17 -1.12 12.83
CA ASP A 38 14.76 0.22 13.00
C ASP A 38 13.69 1.25 13.37
N VAL A 39 12.47 1.09 12.82
CA VAL A 39 11.27 1.86 13.20
C VAL A 39 10.16 0.90 13.59
N THR A 40 9.85 0.81 14.88
CA THR A 40 8.70 0.03 15.35
C THR A 40 7.41 0.81 15.07
N VAL A 41 6.54 0.26 14.20
CA VAL A 41 5.28 0.90 13.82
C VAL A 41 4.23 -0.14 13.40
N ASP A 42 2.99 0.08 13.81
CA ASP A 42 1.81 -0.56 13.23
C ASP A 42 0.98 0.48 12.48
N LEU A 43 0.99 0.44 11.14
CA LEU A 43 0.25 1.40 10.33
C LEU A 43 -1.28 1.33 10.53
N ALA A 44 -1.80 0.22 11.07
CA ALA A 44 -3.23 0.11 11.38
C ALA A 44 -3.63 0.97 12.60
N THR A 45 -2.70 1.28 13.50
CA THR A 45 -3.00 1.98 14.76
C THR A 45 -2.16 3.25 14.99
N ALA A 46 -1.10 3.44 14.20
CA ALA A 46 -0.19 4.57 14.32
C ALA A 46 -0.91 5.91 14.17
N ARG A 47 -0.47 6.88 14.97
CA ARG A 47 -0.83 8.28 14.82
C ARG A 47 0.14 8.93 13.83
N PRO A 48 -0.33 9.70 12.83
CA PRO A 48 0.53 10.34 11.84
C PRO A 48 1.69 11.14 12.45
N ARG A 49 1.43 11.90 13.53
CA ARG A 49 2.44 12.71 14.22
C ARG A 49 3.57 11.89 14.83
N ASP A 50 3.25 10.75 15.45
CA ASP A 50 4.27 9.88 16.05
C ASP A 50 5.15 9.24 14.96
N LEU A 51 4.52 8.82 13.85
CA LEU A 51 5.24 8.32 12.69
C LEU A 51 6.07 9.41 12.03
N ALA A 52 5.59 10.66 11.96
CA ALA A 52 6.33 11.79 11.41
C ALA A 52 7.60 12.07 12.22
N ALA A 53 7.51 12.04 13.56
CA ALA A 53 8.67 12.17 14.43
C ALA A 53 9.68 11.05 14.18
N ALA A 54 9.24 9.79 14.13
CA ALA A 54 10.14 8.66 13.83
C ALA A 54 10.79 8.77 12.43
N LEU A 55 10.05 9.25 11.42
CA LEU A 55 10.58 9.48 10.08
C LEU A 55 11.61 10.62 10.06
N ALA A 56 11.40 11.68 10.84
CA ALA A 56 12.34 12.79 10.95
C ALA A 56 13.66 12.36 11.62
N GLU A 57 13.59 11.52 12.66
CA GLU A 57 14.77 10.97 13.33
C GLU A 57 15.61 10.06 12.41
N VAL A 58 14.95 9.23 11.60
CA VAL A 58 15.62 8.30 10.69
C VAL A 58 16.06 8.96 9.39
N ALA A 59 15.36 10.02 8.97
CA ALA A 59 15.58 10.78 7.75
C ALA A 59 15.85 9.89 6.51
N PRO A 60 14.94 8.98 6.14
CA PRO A 60 15.13 8.16 4.95
C PRO A 60 15.02 9.00 3.68
N ASP A 61 15.83 8.70 2.67
CA ASP A 61 15.75 9.31 1.34
C ASP A 61 14.52 8.83 0.57
N ALA A 62 14.08 7.59 0.84
CA ALA A 62 12.92 6.97 0.22
C ALA A 62 12.19 6.02 1.17
N VAL A 63 10.87 5.88 0.95
CA VAL A 63 10.02 4.96 1.73
C VAL A 63 9.27 4.02 0.80
N VAL A 64 9.40 2.72 1.03
CA VAL A 64 8.68 1.68 0.28
C VAL A 64 7.70 0.98 1.20
N ASN A 65 6.41 1.06 0.87
CA ASN A 65 5.37 0.40 1.66
C ASN A 65 5.02 -0.97 1.06
N CYS A 66 5.52 -2.04 1.68
CA CYS A 66 5.10 -3.41 1.38
C CYS A 66 4.14 -3.97 2.45
N ALA A 67 3.67 -3.15 3.38
CA ALA A 67 2.72 -3.55 4.40
C ALA A 67 1.29 -3.53 3.85
N GLY A 68 0.53 -4.59 4.16
CA GLY A 68 -0.88 -4.72 3.82
C GLY A 68 -1.43 -6.06 4.30
N ALA A 69 -2.75 -6.12 4.46
CA ALA A 69 -3.50 -7.34 4.69
C ALA A 69 -3.83 -8.02 3.37
N THR A 70 -3.72 -9.36 3.34
CA THR A 70 -4.01 -10.20 2.16
C THR A 70 -5.18 -11.16 2.38
N GLY A 71 -5.75 -11.21 3.58
CA GLY A 71 -6.89 -12.05 3.94
C GLY A 71 -7.97 -11.26 4.66
N GLY A 72 -9.22 -11.69 4.49
CA GLY A 72 -10.42 -11.03 5.00
C GLY A 72 -11.47 -10.84 3.90
N ASP A 73 -12.65 -10.36 4.26
CA ASP A 73 -13.64 -9.91 3.28
C ASP A 73 -13.20 -8.61 2.59
N ALA A 74 -13.87 -8.28 1.48
CA ALA A 74 -13.49 -7.14 0.64
C ALA A 74 -13.57 -5.79 1.36
N VAL A 75 -14.51 -5.60 2.29
CA VAL A 75 -14.69 -4.34 3.02
C VAL A 75 -13.54 -4.19 4.02
N THR A 76 -13.29 -5.24 4.81
CA THR A 76 -12.18 -5.28 5.77
C THR A 76 -10.84 -5.02 5.07
N LEU A 77 -10.59 -5.68 3.92
CA LEU A 77 -9.37 -5.49 3.15
C LEU A 77 -9.24 -4.05 2.62
N ALA A 78 -10.34 -3.45 2.14
CA ALA A 78 -10.32 -2.08 1.65
C ALA A 78 -10.00 -1.08 2.77
N GLU A 79 -10.63 -1.23 3.94
CA GLU A 79 -10.40 -0.35 5.08
C GLU A 79 -8.97 -0.43 5.60
N VAL A 80 -8.49 -1.66 5.88
CA VAL A 80 -7.16 -1.89 6.44
C VAL A 80 -6.07 -1.40 5.49
N ASN A 81 -6.20 -1.71 4.19
CA ASN A 81 -5.18 -1.36 3.20
C ASN A 81 -5.27 0.09 2.73
N ALA A 82 -6.38 0.80 2.93
CA ALA A 82 -6.46 2.23 2.68
C ALA A 82 -5.87 3.06 3.84
N ARG A 83 -6.09 2.62 5.08
CA ARG A 83 -5.65 3.35 6.27
C ARG A 83 -4.13 3.50 6.34
N GLY A 84 -3.38 2.41 6.17
CA GLY A 84 -1.92 2.43 6.33
C GLY A 84 -1.22 3.42 5.40
N PRO A 85 -1.47 3.38 4.07
CA PRO A 85 -0.96 4.39 3.14
C PRO A 85 -1.42 5.81 3.47
N ALA A 86 -2.66 6.01 3.92
CA ALA A 86 -3.14 7.34 4.29
C ALA A 86 -2.39 7.93 5.48
N VAL A 87 -2.15 7.14 6.53
CA VAL A 87 -1.34 7.53 7.70
C VAL A 87 0.09 7.84 7.29
N LEU A 88 0.69 6.98 6.45
CA LEU A 88 2.05 7.19 5.95
C LEU A 88 2.17 8.49 5.13
N CYS A 89 1.22 8.76 4.23
CA CYS A 89 1.19 10.00 3.46
C CYS A 89 1.10 11.24 4.36
N ALA A 90 0.26 11.19 5.40
CA ALA A 90 0.12 12.28 6.35
C ALA A 90 1.43 12.51 7.13
N ALA A 91 2.05 11.43 7.62
CA ALA A 91 3.31 11.50 8.36
C ALA A 91 4.46 12.05 7.52
N LEU A 92 4.59 11.63 6.26
CA LEU A 92 5.65 12.11 5.35
C LEU A 92 5.51 13.61 5.04
N ARG A 93 4.28 14.10 4.86
CA ARG A 93 4.02 15.53 4.66
C ARG A 93 4.40 16.36 5.88
N GLU A 94 4.18 15.81 7.07
CA GLU A 94 4.53 16.48 8.33
C GLU A 94 6.04 16.42 8.60
N ALA A 95 6.70 15.29 8.31
CA ALA A 95 8.12 15.08 8.60
C ALA A 95 9.06 15.94 7.75
N ALA A 96 8.72 16.19 6.47
CA ALA A 96 9.51 17.06 5.61
C ALA A 96 8.63 17.84 4.62
N PRO A 97 8.12 19.01 5.03
CA PRO A 97 7.35 19.89 4.15
C PRO A 97 8.22 20.32 2.97
N GLY A 98 7.87 19.89 1.76
CA GLY A 98 8.60 20.23 0.53
C GLY A 98 9.51 19.13 -0.04
N HIS A 99 9.65 17.98 0.63
CA HIS A 99 10.28 16.81 0.04
C HIS A 99 9.31 16.05 -0.88
N ALA A 100 9.78 15.70 -2.08
CA ALA A 100 9.04 14.88 -3.03
C ALA A 100 9.21 13.39 -2.67
N TRP A 101 8.26 12.85 -1.92
CA TRP A 101 8.25 11.44 -1.55
C TRP A 101 7.65 10.57 -2.66
N SER A 102 8.33 9.50 -3.04
CA SER A 102 7.76 8.46 -3.92
C SER A 102 7.24 7.31 -3.07
N ILE A 103 5.92 7.11 -3.03
CA ILE A 103 5.29 5.97 -2.34
C ILE A 103 4.93 4.92 -3.38
N TRP A 104 5.45 3.71 -3.20
CA TRP A 104 5.03 2.54 -3.97
C TRP A 104 4.12 1.65 -3.13
N ALA A 105 2.92 1.38 -3.63
CA ALA A 105 1.97 0.44 -3.05
C ALA A 105 1.39 -0.43 -4.16
N LEU A 106 1.33 -1.74 -3.93
CA LEU A 106 0.62 -2.66 -4.82
C LEU A 106 -0.80 -2.88 -4.27
N PRO A 107 -1.84 -2.78 -5.11
CA PRO A 107 -3.17 -3.17 -4.67
C PRO A 107 -3.18 -4.68 -4.37
N PRO A 108 -3.96 -5.14 -3.38
CA PRO A 108 -4.31 -6.56 -3.29
C PRO A 108 -5.20 -6.88 -4.51
N SER A 109 -4.58 -7.27 -5.62
CA SER A 109 -5.28 -7.67 -6.84
C SER A 109 -4.82 -9.06 -7.22
N THR A 110 -5.77 -10.00 -7.30
CA THR A 110 -5.59 -11.31 -7.93
C THR A 110 -5.74 -11.25 -9.45
N ALA A 111 -6.18 -10.10 -9.99
CA ALA A 111 -6.29 -9.91 -11.43
C ALA A 111 -4.91 -9.54 -12.04
N PRO A 112 -4.57 -10.09 -13.21
CA PRO A 112 -3.31 -9.78 -13.89
C PRO A 112 -3.21 -8.27 -14.19
N PRO A 113 -2.01 -7.69 -14.10
CA PRO A 113 -1.82 -6.26 -14.32
C PRO A 113 -2.15 -5.88 -15.77
N ASP A 114 -3.19 -5.08 -15.95
CA ASP A 114 -3.45 -4.38 -17.22
C ASP A 114 -2.63 -3.07 -17.22
N PRO A 115 -1.65 -2.90 -18.12
CA PRO A 115 -0.84 -1.68 -18.18
C PRO A 115 -1.66 -0.43 -18.50
N ALA A 116 -2.83 -0.56 -19.13
CA ALA A 116 -3.74 0.57 -19.37
C ALA A 116 -4.54 0.98 -18.10
N CYS A 117 -4.51 0.18 -17.03
CA CYS A 117 -5.16 0.50 -15.76
C CYS A 117 -4.39 1.58 -14.98
N ALA A 118 -3.07 1.67 -15.16
CA ALA A 118 -2.21 2.60 -14.43
C ALA A 118 -2.49 4.09 -14.76
N SER A 119 -2.98 4.38 -15.97
CA SER A 119 -3.29 5.74 -16.44
C SER A 119 -4.77 6.11 -16.37
N ARG A 120 -5.64 5.18 -15.98
CA ARG A 120 -7.10 5.38 -15.96
C ARG A 120 -7.54 5.76 -14.56
N SER A 121 -8.36 6.82 -14.44
CA SER A 121 -9.04 7.12 -13.19
C SER A 121 -9.84 5.90 -12.74
N ARG A 122 -9.49 5.33 -11.58
CA ARG A 122 -10.26 4.22 -11.01
C ARG A 122 -11.63 4.74 -10.62
N ARG A 123 -12.63 4.46 -11.44
CA ARG A 123 -14.02 4.51 -10.98
C ARG A 123 -14.27 3.27 -10.13
N PRO A 124 -14.89 3.39 -8.95
CA PRO A 124 -15.37 2.22 -8.24
C PRO A 124 -16.29 1.43 -9.19
N PRO A 125 -16.23 0.09 -9.20
CA PRO A 125 -17.13 -0.70 -10.02
C PRO A 125 -18.57 -0.33 -9.64
N GLY A 126 -19.35 0.09 -10.64
CA GLY A 126 -20.79 0.29 -10.45
C GLY A 126 -21.47 -1.03 -10.06
N PRO A 127 -22.71 -0.97 -9.55
CA PRO A 127 -23.47 -2.19 -9.27
C PRO A 127 -23.55 -3.06 -10.53
N PRO A 128 -23.53 -4.40 -10.41
CA PRO A 128 -23.57 -5.29 -11.56
C PRO A 128 -24.78 -4.94 -12.43
N ALA A 129 -24.53 -4.76 -13.72
CA ALA A 129 -25.58 -4.44 -14.68
C ALA A 129 -26.68 -5.50 -14.57
N ARG A 130 -27.91 -5.06 -14.29
CA ARG A 130 -29.08 -5.93 -14.21
C ARG A 130 -29.24 -6.60 -15.58
N THR A 131 -28.91 -7.88 -15.67
CA THR A 131 -29.13 -8.66 -16.89
C THR A 131 -30.63 -8.59 -17.23
N ALA A 132 -30.93 -7.99 -18.38
CA ALA A 132 -32.30 -7.96 -18.88
C ALA A 132 -32.73 -9.42 -19.10
N ARG A 133 -33.74 -9.87 -18.34
CA ARG A 133 -34.37 -11.16 -18.58
C ARG A 133 -35.00 -11.13 -19.98
N PRO A 134 -34.77 -12.14 -20.85
CA PRO A 134 -35.45 -12.20 -22.13
C PRO A 134 -36.95 -12.40 -21.89
N SER A 135 -37.78 -11.47 -22.37
CA SER A 135 -39.23 -11.63 -22.39
C SER A 135 -39.60 -12.64 -23.48
N TRP A 136 -39.77 -13.90 -23.12
CA TRP A 136 -40.40 -14.88 -24.00
C TRP A 136 -41.91 -14.57 -24.08
N ARG A 137 -42.35 -13.91 -25.15
CA ARG A 137 -43.76 -13.91 -25.54
C ARG A 137 -44.08 -15.28 -26.13
N ALA A 138 -44.81 -16.10 -25.39
CA ALA A 138 -45.45 -17.29 -25.92
C ALA A 138 -46.45 -16.87 -27.02
N ARG A 139 -46.23 -17.32 -28.26
CA ARG A 139 -47.26 -17.34 -29.29
C ARG A 139 -48.11 -18.58 -29.05
N SER A 140 -49.31 -18.37 -28.54
CA SER A 140 -50.39 -19.36 -28.57
C SER A 140 -50.95 -19.44 -29.99
N ARG A 141 -51.37 -20.66 -30.37
CA ARG A 141 -51.95 -21.03 -31.67
C ARG A 141 -53.24 -20.29 -32.00
#